data_AF-A0ABC9BGA9-F1
#
_entry.id   AF-A0ABC9BGA9-F1
#
_cell.length_a   1.000
_cell.length_b   1.000
_cell.length_c   1.000
_cell.angle_alpha   90.00
_cell.angle_beta   90.00
_cell.angle_gamma   90.00
#
_symmetry.space_group_name_H-M   'P 1'
#
loop_
_entity.id
_entity.type
_entity.pdbx_description
1 polymer ?
#
loop_
_entity_poly.entity_id
_entity_poly.type
_entity_poly.pdbx_seq_one_letter_code
_entity_poly.pdbx_strand_id
1 'polypeptide(L)'
;MASLPKITPLNGDVSYLRWKESMLLLLNTAGVAHVLSEDPPPPLGDGGAASPDDAARKWARDDAVCRGHILAALSGAIFSDYVRHGTGRALWRAVARTYDVDVPSVAWRKFTEFEFNLDGGGAPAAASLSFLEQLAHAEAMGHAGQPSHPDLVDYTLGQKLQAHVASRATVVLSDGSISVSMGKAWEVARIWEKNRISEEDELNVRAAMAEDEEKGLVCCNFGNNAGTRNSRA
;
A
#
# COMPACT_ATOMS: atom_id res chain seq x y z
N MET A 1 -8.90 -23.27 -10.78
CA MET A 1 -7.98 -22.40 -11.53
C MET A 1 -7.91 -21.09 -10.77
N ALA A 2 -6.72 -20.61 -10.38
CA ALA A 2 -6.59 -19.32 -9.71
C ALA A 2 -7.01 -18.21 -10.69
N SER A 3 -7.92 -17.32 -10.28
CA SER A 3 -8.24 -16.15 -11.08
C SER A 3 -7.01 -15.26 -11.14
N LEU A 4 -6.54 -14.95 -12.35
CA LEU A 4 -5.47 -13.99 -12.53
C LEU A 4 -5.94 -12.62 -11.98
N PRO A 5 -5.06 -11.88 -11.29
CA PRO A 5 -5.41 -10.56 -10.78
C PRO A 5 -5.78 -9.65 -11.95
N LYS A 6 -6.92 -8.96 -11.84
CA LYS A 6 -7.30 -7.92 -12.81
C LYS A 6 -6.32 -6.76 -12.67
N ILE A 7 -5.44 -6.60 -13.65
CA ILE A 7 -4.53 -5.46 -13.69
C ILE A 7 -5.29 -4.27 -14.27
N THR A 8 -5.40 -3.20 -13.48
CA THR A 8 -5.85 -1.90 -14.03
C THR A 8 -4.84 -1.44 -15.06
N PRO A 9 -5.24 -1.14 -16.31
CA PRO A 9 -4.31 -0.74 -17.35
C PRO A 9 -3.47 0.48 -16.93
N LEU A 10 -2.19 0.51 -17.29
CA LEU A 10 -1.35 1.68 -17.05
C LEU A 10 -1.89 2.86 -17.86
N ASN A 11 -2.41 3.81 -17.12
CA ASN A 11 -2.87 5.11 -17.54
C ASN A 11 -2.19 6.14 -16.61
N GLY A 12 -2.18 7.43 -16.97
CA GLY A 12 -1.48 8.44 -16.18
C GLY A 12 -1.97 8.57 -14.73
N ASP A 13 -3.14 8.03 -14.41
CA ASP A 13 -3.82 8.06 -13.10
C ASP A 13 -3.52 6.86 -12.19
N VAL A 14 -3.08 5.72 -12.72
CA VAL A 14 -2.65 4.58 -11.91
C VAL A 14 -1.18 4.73 -11.52
N SER A 15 -0.89 4.55 -10.23
CA SER A 15 0.49 4.49 -9.73
C SER A 15 1.29 3.44 -10.51
N TYR A 16 2.35 3.87 -11.18
CA TYR A 16 3.25 2.98 -11.92
C TYR A 16 3.78 1.86 -11.04
N LEU A 17 4.10 2.13 -9.77
CA LEU A 17 4.55 1.11 -8.82
C LEU A 17 3.50 0.01 -8.63
N ARG A 18 2.24 0.39 -8.41
CA ARG A 18 1.14 -0.58 -8.26
C ARG A 18 0.95 -1.41 -9.52
N TRP A 19 1.02 -0.78 -10.69
CA TRP A 19 0.93 -1.48 -11.97
C TRP A 19 2.11 -2.44 -12.17
N LYS A 20 3.35 -1.99 -11.89
CA LYS A 20 4.60 -2.75 -12.02
C LYS A 20 4.55 -4.02 -11.17
N GLU A 21 4.19 -3.90 -9.89
CA GLU A 21 4.06 -5.05 -8.98
C GLU A 21 2.96 -6.03 -9.43
N SER A 22 1.80 -5.51 -9.85
CA SER A 22 0.70 -6.36 -10.35
C SER A 22 1.10 -7.12 -11.62
N MET A 23 1.85 -6.47 -12.51
CA MET A 23 2.38 -7.06 -13.73
C MET A 23 3.43 -8.13 -13.45
N LEU A 24 4.38 -7.87 -12.56
CA LEU A 24 5.39 -8.85 -12.15
C LEU A 24 4.74 -10.08 -11.53
N LEU A 25 3.74 -9.91 -10.66
CA LEU A 25 3.00 -11.04 -10.10
C LEU A 25 2.30 -11.87 -11.18
N LEU A 26 1.67 -11.21 -12.17
CA LEU A 26 1.03 -11.89 -13.30
C LEU A 26 2.04 -12.71 -14.12
N LEU A 27 3.16 -12.10 -14.51
CA LEU A 27 4.19 -12.74 -15.33
C LEU A 27 4.88 -13.91 -14.59
N ASN A 28 5.07 -13.80 -13.28
CA ASN A 28 5.58 -14.88 -12.45
C ASN A 28 4.58 -16.05 -12.37
N THR A 29 3.30 -15.74 -12.16
CA THR A 29 2.23 -16.75 -12.14
C THR A 29 2.10 -17.47 -13.48
N ALA A 30 2.35 -16.77 -14.59
CA ALA A 30 2.39 -17.34 -15.93
C ALA A 30 3.70 -18.08 -16.27
N GLY A 31 4.73 -18.03 -15.42
CA GLY A 31 6.02 -18.68 -15.63
C GLY A 31 6.92 -18.02 -16.69
N VAL A 32 6.59 -16.81 -17.15
CA VAL A 32 7.31 -16.12 -18.24
C VAL A 32 8.16 -14.94 -17.76
N ALA A 33 8.16 -14.62 -16.46
CA ALA A 33 8.92 -13.49 -15.91
C ALA A 33 10.44 -13.57 -16.20
N HIS A 34 11.00 -14.78 -16.33
CA HIS A 34 12.41 -15.02 -16.60
C HIS A 34 12.92 -14.30 -17.87
N VAL A 35 12.08 -14.10 -18.90
CA VAL A 35 12.49 -13.42 -20.15
C VAL A 35 12.86 -11.95 -19.93
N LEU A 36 12.41 -11.33 -18.82
CA LEU A 36 12.72 -9.95 -18.50
C LEU A 36 14.17 -9.76 -18.05
N SER A 37 14.78 -10.79 -17.45
CA SER A 37 16.10 -10.73 -16.80
C SER A 37 17.15 -11.65 -17.43
N GLU A 38 16.76 -12.78 -18.01
CA GLU A 38 17.67 -13.80 -18.56
C GLU A 38 17.84 -13.65 -20.07
N ASP A 39 19.03 -13.93 -20.58
CA ASP A 39 19.28 -13.90 -22.03
C ASP A 39 18.73 -15.17 -22.69
N PRO A 40 18.30 -15.09 -23.96
CA PRO A 40 17.88 -16.27 -24.70
C PRO A 40 18.97 -17.34 -24.71
N PRO A 41 18.60 -18.63 -24.67
CA PRO A 41 19.58 -19.70 -24.74
C PRO A 41 20.45 -19.54 -25.99
N PRO A 42 21.78 -19.73 -25.87
CA PRO A 42 22.67 -19.59 -27.01
C PRO A 42 22.33 -20.65 -28.06
N PRO A 43 22.49 -20.36 -29.36
CA PRO A 43 22.45 -21.37 -30.40
C PRO A 43 23.63 -22.33 -30.17
N LEU A 44 23.39 -23.48 -29.55
CA LEU A 44 24.43 -24.49 -29.32
C LEU A 44 24.56 -25.39 -30.55
N GLY A 45 25.80 -25.49 -31.06
CA GLY A 45 26.18 -26.44 -32.08
C GLY A 45 26.07 -27.88 -31.58
N ASP A 46 25.58 -28.74 -32.47
CA ASP A 46 25.79 -30.18 -32.60
C ASP A 46 26.10 -30.96 -31.30
N GLY A 47 25.25 -30.93 -30.27
CA GLY A 47 25.34 -31.94 -29.20
C GLY A 47 24.71 -31.61 -27.86
N GLY A 48 23.48 -32.05 -27.63
CA GLY A 48 22.95 -32.21 -26.26
C GLY A 48 21.44 -32.32 -26.12
N ALA A 49 20.95 -33.55 -25.88
CA ALA A 49 19.73 -34.05 -25.21
C ALA A 49 18.32 -33.43 -25.43
N ALA A 50 18.16 -32.13 -25.71
CA ALA A 50 16.94 -31.52 -26.23
C ALA A 50 17.29 -30.92 -27.59
N SER A 51 16.42 -31.01 -28.60
CA SER A 51 16.78 -30.38 -29.87
C SER A 51 17.02 -28.88 -29.60
N PRO A 52 18.14 -28.28 -30.04
CA PRO A 52 18.44 -26.86 -29.78
C PRO A 52 17.29 -25.94 -30.19
N ASP A 53 16.50 -26.37 -31.16
CA ASP A 53 15.27 -25.72 -31.57
C ASP A 53 14.17 -25.69 -30.49
N ASP A 54 14.04 -26.69 -29.61
CA ASP A 54 12.97 -26.75 -28.62
C ASP A 54 13.11 -25.69 -27.53
N ALA A 55 14.34 -25.48 -27.05
CA ALA A 55 14.65 -24.43 -26.07
C ALA A 55 14.46 -23.04 -26.68
N ALA A 56 14.95 -22.82 -27.90
CA ALA A 56 14.75 -21.56 -28.62
C ALA A 56 13.26 -21.30 -28.93
N ARG A 57 12.51 -22.33 -29.34
CA ARG A 57 11.06 -22.25 -29.55
C ARG A 57 10.32 -21.95 -28.26
N LYS A 58 10.71 -22.56 -27.12
CA LYS A 58 10.13 -22.25 -25.81
C LYS A 58 10.39 -20.80 -25.42
N TRP A 59 11.63 -20.35 -25.54
CA TRP A 59 11.99 -18.96 -25.25
C TRP A 59 11.16 -17.97 -26.07
N ALA A 60 11.08 -18.18 -27.40
CA ALA A 60 10.31 -17.31 -28.28
C ALA A 60 8.82 -17.27 -27.92
N ARG A 61 8.24 -18.40 -27.50
CA ARG A 61 6.86 -18.45 -27.00
C ARG A 61 6.71 -17.67 -25.70
N ASP A 62 7.59 -17.90 -24.74
CA ASP A 62 7.53 -17.24 -23.42
C ASP A 62 7.73 -15.72 -23.56
N ASP A 63 8.63 -15.27 -24.45
CA ASP A 63 8.85 -13.86 -24.74
C ASP A 63 7.63 -13.22 -25.42
N ALA A 64 7.00 -13.91 -26.39
CA ALA A 64 5.78 -13.43 -27.04
C ALA A 64 4.61 -13.33 -26.05
N VAL A 65 4.45 -14.31 -25.15
CA VAL A 65 3.43 -14.32 -24.09
C VAL A 65 3.71 -13.18 -23.09
N CYS A 66 4.95 -13.02 -22.63
CA CYS A 66 5.35 -11.94 -21.74
C CYS A 66 5.06 -10.56 -22.35
N ARG A 67 5.49 -10.34 -23.60
CA ARG A 67 5.19 -9.12 -24.35
C ARG A 67 3.69 -8.88 -24.47
N GLY A 68 2.92 -9.92 -24.81
CA GLY A 68 1.46 -9.85 -24.93
C GLY A 68 0.79 -9.42 -23.64
N HIS A 69 1.17 -9.98 -22.50
CA HIS A 69 0.64 -9.60 -21.19
C HIS A 69 0.93 -8.14 -20.84
N ILE A 70 2.16 -7.67 -21.09
CA ILE A 70 2.51 -6.27 -20.81
C ILE A 70 1.67 -5.34 -21.69
N LEU A 71 1.59 -5.59 -22.99
CA LEU A 71 0.80 -4.78 -23.93
C LEU A 71 -0.69 -4.76 -23.58
N ALA A 72 -1.26 -5.89 -23.18
CA ALA A 72 -2.67 -6.01 -22.79
C ALA A 72 -3.02 -5.20 -21.53
N ALA A 73 -2.03 -4.88 -20.70
CA ALA A 73 -2.21 -4.06 -19.51
C ALA A 73 -1.76 -2.61 -19.70
N LEU A 74 -1.51 -2.17 -20.93
CA LEU A 74 -1.37 -0.75 -21.24
C LEU A 74 -2.73 -0.19 -21.66
N SER A 75 -3.00 1.06 -21.31
CA SER A 75 -4.18 1.75 -21.84
C SER A 75 -4.03 2.00 -23.35
N GLY A 76 -5.16 2.11 -24.06
CA GLY A 76 -5.15 2.40 -25.49
C GLY A 76 -4.43 3.71 -25.85
N ALA A 77 -4.38 4.67 -24.92
CA ALA A 77 -3.71 5.95 -25.10
C ALA A 77 -2.19 5.85 -25.24
N ILE A 78 -1.56 4.85 -24.59
CA ILE A 78 -0.10 4.67 -24.60
C ILE A 78 0.33 3.43 -25.39
N PHE A 79 -0.60 2.55 -25.77
CA PHE A 79 -0.30 1.31 -26.49
C PHE A 79 0.53 1.55 -27.76
N SER A 80 0.17 2.55 -28.57
CA SER A 80 0.86 2.89 -29.83
C SER A 80 2.33 3.25 -29.63
N ASP A 81 2.67 3.83 -28.48
CA ASP A 81 4.04 4.27 -28.19
C ASP A 81 4.96 3.08 -27.88
N TYR A 82 4.39 2.00 -27.35
CA TYR A 82 5.15 0.86 -26.83
C TYR A 82 5.07 -0.40 -27.70
N VAL A 83 4.06 -0.53 -28.58
CA VAL A 83 3.88 -1.74 -29.43
C VAL A 83 5.08 -2.06 -30.32
N ARG A 84 5.88 -1.04 -30.69
CA ARG A 84 7.10 -1.17 -31.51
C ARG A 84 8.20 -2.03 -30.89
N HIS A 85 8.18 -2.26 -29.58
CA HIS A 85 9.18 -3.06 -28.90
C HIS A 85 8.97 -4.55 -29.17
N GLY A 86 9.93 -5.19 -29.84
CA GLY A 86 9.80 -6.55 -30.36
C GLY A 86 9.86 -7.69 -29.32
N THR A 87 10.41 -7.42 -28.13
CA THR A 87 10.56 -8.42 -27.05
C THR A 87 9.93 -7.94 -25.76
N GLY A 88 9.55 -8.87 -24.88
CA GLY A 88 8.96 -8.56 -23.57
C GLY A 88 9.92 -7.71 -22.73
N ARG A 89 11.20 -8.06 -22.73
CA ARG A 89 12.27 -7.30 -22.05
C ARG A 89 12.42 -5.87 -22.59
N ALA A 90 12.47 -5.69 -23.91
CA ALA A 90 12.66 -4.36 -24.50
C ALA A 90 11.48 -3.44 -24.17
N LEU A 91 10.27 -3.99 -24.22
CA LEU A 91 9.03 -3.32 -23.83
C LEU A 91 9.04 -2.94 -22.34
N TRP A 92 9.32 -3.90 -21.46
CA TRP A 92 9.40 -3.68 -20.00
C TRP A 92 10.38 -2.56 -19.64
N ARG A 93 11.58 -2.59 -20.20
CA ARG A 93 12.59 -1.55 -19.98
C ARG A 93 12.16 -0.19 -20.54
N ALA A 94 11.42 -0.15 -21.64
CA ALA A 94 10.91 1.10 -22.19
C ALA A 94 9.87 1.75 -21.28
N VAL A 95 8.92 0.97 -20.77
CA VAL A 95 7.93 1.46 -19.80
C VAL A 95 8.64 1.93 -18.53
N ALA A 96 9.57 1.14 -17.99
CA ALA A 96 10.34 1.52 -16.80
C ALA A 96 11.10 2.83 -16.99
N ARG A 97 11.76 3.06 -18.13
CA ARG A 97 12.47 4.33 -18.39
C ARG A 97 11.56 5.57 -18.32
N THR A 98 10.28 5.44 -18.68
CA THR A 98 9.35 6.57 -18.70
C THR A 98 8.72 6.82 -17.32
N TYR A 99 8.40 5.75 -16.59
CA TYR A 99 7.55 5.83 -15.39
C TYR A 99 8.28 5.50 -14.09
N ASP A 100 9.45 4.85 -14.14
CA ASP A 100 10.35 4.62 -13.00
C ASP A 100 11.24 5.86 -12.79
N VAL A 101 10.60 7.04 -12.73
CA VAL A 101 11.27 8.34 -12.61
C VAL A 101 11.45 8.70 -11.14
N ASP A 102 12.71 8.80 -10.70
CA ASP A 102 13.18 9.37 -9.42
C ASP A 102 12.30 9.08 -8.19
N VAL A 103 11.67 7.89 -8.17
CA VAL A 103 10.82 7.45 -7.05
C VAL A 103 11.58 7.56 -5.73
N PRO A 104 12.87 7.19 -5.63
CA PRO A 104 13.64 7.40 -4.41
C PRO A 104 13.78 8.89 -4.02
N SER A 105 14.13 9.77 -4.95
CA SER A 105 14.27 11.21 -4.64
C SER A 105 12.95 11.86 -4.24
N VAL A 106 11.86 11.52 -4.94
CA VAL A 106 10.52 12.04 -4.65
C VAL A 106 10.00 11.47 -3.33
N ALA A 107 10.20 10.17 -3.06
CA ALA A 107 9.79 9.55 -1.81
C ALA A 107 10.56 10.13 -0.62
N TRP A 108 11.88 10.30 -0.75
CA TRP A 108 12.69 10.93 0.29
C TRP A 108 12.27 12.38 0.54
N ARG A 109 11.99 13.15 -0.52
CA ARG A 109 11.48 14.52 -0.37
C ARG A 109 10.14 14.55 0.37
N LYS A 110 9.19 13.71 -0.04
CA LYS A 110 7.89 13.58 0.65
C LYS A 110 8.06 13.16 2.11
N PHE A 111 8.98 12.24 2.38
CA PHE A 111 9.32 11.84 3.74
C PHE A 111 9.86 13.01 4.57
N THR A 112 10.76 13.83 4.01
CA THR A 112 11.29 15.01 4.71
C THR A 112 10.23 16.09 4.93
N GLU A 113 9.30 16.25 4.00
CA GLU A 113 8.19 17.22 4.08
C GLU A 113 7.03 16.72 4.96
N PHE A 114 6.92 15.41 5.24
CA PHE A 114 5.79 14.83 5.96
C PHE A 114 5.70 15.28 7.41
N GLU A 115 4.56 15.80 7.85
CA GLU A 115 4.34 16.21 9.24
C GLU A 115 3.28 15.34 9.92
N PHE A 116 3.52 14.98 11.17
CA PHE A 116 2.55 14.24 11.99
C PHE A 116 1.41 15.16 12.44
N ASN A 117 0.17 14.76 12.15
CA ASN A 117 -1.03 15.46 12.60
C ASN A 117 -1.71 14.66 13.72
N LEU A 118 -1.47 15.08 14.96
CA LEU A 118 -2.03 14.45 16.17
C LEU A 118 -3.28 15.14 16.69
N ASP A 119 -3.59 16.34 16.19
CA ASP A 119 -4.60 17.22 16.77
C ASP A 119 -5.98 17.09 16.11
N GLY A 120 -6.17 16.10 15.22
CA GLY A 120 -7.42 15.94 14.49
C GLY A 120 -7.83 17.22 13.77
N GLY A 121 -6.87 17.91 13.15
CA GLY A 121 -7.07 19.22 12.54
C GLY A 121 -8.16 19.21 11.47
N GLY A 122 -9.38 19.58 11.87
CA GLY A 122 -10.52 19.97 11.02
C GLY A 122 -11.14 18.88 10.12
N ALA A 123 -10.50 17.73 9.94
CA ALA A 123 -11.05 16.61 9.18
C ALA A 123 -11.97 15.75 10.07
N PRO A 124 -13.08 15.21 9.54
CA PRO A 124 -13.97 14.34 10.31
C PRO A 124 -13.17 13.17 10.89
N ALA A 125 -13.45 12.81 12.15
CA ALA A 125 -12.71 11.80 12.92
C ALA A 125 -12.56 10.44 12.21
N ALA A 126 -13.46 10.13 11.28
CA ALA A 126 -13.43 8.91 10.45
C ALA A 126 -12.42 8.94 9.28
N ALA A 127 -11.78 10.08 8.99
CA ALA A 127 -10.91 10.28 7.81
C ALA A 127 -9.44 10.63 8.15
N SER A 128 -9.11 10.79 9.43
CA SER A 128 -7.72 11.08 9.86
C SER A 128 -7.04 9.78 10.26
N LEU A 129 -5.95 9.42 9.57
CA LEU A 129 -5.11 8.27 9.92
C LEU A 129 -4.66 8.37 11.38
N SER A 130 -4.69 7.25 12.11
CA SER A 130 -4.14 7.16 13.45
C SER A 130 -2.66 7.53 13.47
N PHE A 131 -2.13 7.92 14.63
CA PHE A 131 -0.69 8.16 14.76
C PHE A 131 0.14 6.94 14.35
N LEU A 132 -0.34 5.74 14.67
CA LEU A 132 0.32 4.49 14.31
C LEU A 132 0.40 4.31 12.78
N GLU A 133 -0.68 4.60 12.05
CA GLU A 133 -0.69 4.55 10.59
C GLU A 133 0.16 5.66 9.96
N GLN A 134 0.15 6.86 10.54
CA GLN A 134 1.03 7.95 10.11
C GLN A 134 2.51 7.58 10.28
N LEU A 135 2.86 6.93 11.40
CA LEU A 135 4.22 6.44 11.67
C LEU A 135 4.63 5.37 10.64
N ALA A 136 3.75 4.42 10.36
CA ALA A 136 3.98 3.41 9.33
C ALA A 136 4.15 4.02 7.94
N HIS A 137 3.34 5.02 7.61
CA HIS A 137 3.40 5.70 6.32
C HIS A 137 4.71 6.49 6.15
N ALA A 138 5.12 7.23 7.18
CA ALA A 138 6.37 7.98 7.18
C ALA A 138 7.59 7.05 7.04
N GLU A 139 7.64 5.95 7.80
CA GLU A 139 8.69 4.95 7.70
C GLU A 139 8.77 4.33 6.29
N ALA A 140 7.62 3.96 5.72
CA ALA A 140 7.56 3.43 4.36
C ALA A 140 8.07 4.42 3.30
N MET A 141 7.74 5.71 3.42
CA MET A 141 8.28 6.74 2.52
C MET A 141 9.79 6.91 2.67
N GLY A 142 10.30 6.87 3.90
CA GLY A 142 11.74 6.93 4.17
C GLY A 142 12.50 5.79 3.49
N HIS A 143 12.03 4.55 3.61
CA HIS A 143 12.64 3.40 2.96
C HIS A 143 12.47 3.38 1.44
N ALA A 144 11.31 3.83 0.93
CA ALA A 144 11.10 4.00 -0.50
C ALA A 144 12.09 5.01 -1.12
N GLY A 145 12.63 5.92 -0.30
CA GLY A 145 13.69 6.85 -0.66
C GLY A 145 15.07 6.23 -0.92
N GLN A 146 15.25 4.92 -0.67
CA GLN A 146 16.52 4.19 -0.80
C GLN A 146 17.70 4.94 -0.15
N PRO A 147 17.64 5.19 1.18
CA PRO A 147 18.67 5.92 1.90
C PRO A 147 20.01 5.18 1.81
N SER A 148 21.11 5.94 1.85
CA SER A 148 22.47 5.37 1.83
C SER A 148 22.77 4.47 3.03
N HIS A 149 22.10 4.71 4.17
CA HIS A 149 22.22 3.90 5.37
C HIS A 149 20.83 3.64 5.98
N PRO A 150 20.56 2.42 6.50
CA PRO A 150 19.28 2.07 7.13
C PRO A 150 18.91 3.02 8.27
N ASP A 151 19.89 3.42 9.08
CA ASP A 151 19.69 4.24 10.28
C ASP A 151 19.24 5.68 9.98
N LEU A 152 19.38 6.15 8.73
CA LEU A 152 18.97 7.49 8.34
C LEU A 152 17.46 7.69 8.44
N VAL A 153 16.67 6.64 8.20
CA VAL A 153 15.21 6.70 8.33
C VAL A 153 14.84 6.86 9.80
N ASP A 154 15.39 6.02 10.67
CA ASP A 154 15.16 6.06 12.11
C ASP A 154 15.59 7.38 12.73
N TYR A 155 16.78 7.86 12.36
CA TYR A 155 17.27 9.17 12.80
C TYR A 155 16.34 10.29 12.37
N THR A 156 15.94 10.33 11.09
CA THR A 156 15.09 11.39 10.55
C THR A 156 13.69 11.33 11.14
N LEU A 157 13.10 10.14 11.30
CA LEU A 157 11.83 9.94 12.00
C LEU A 157 11.93 10.46 13.44
N GLY A 158 12.98 10.08 14.16
CA GLY A 158 13.21 10.52 15.54
C GLY A 158 13.22 12.04 15.70
N GLN A 159 13.82 12.77 14.74
CA GLN A 159 13.82 14.25 14.73
C GLN A 159 12.46 14.86 14.39
N LYS A 160 11.61 14.13 13.67
CA LYS A 160 10.27 14.57 13.26
C LYS A 160 9.18 14.25 14.26
N LEU A 161 9.45 13.35 15.22
CA LEU A 161 8.49 13.00 16.26
C LEU A 161 8.18 14.21 17.13
N GLN A 162 6.89 14.43 17.41
CA GLN A 162 6.48 15.48 18.33
C GLN A 162 7.03 15.25 19.73
N ALA A 163 7.27 16.34 20.48
CA ALA A 163 7.99 16.31 21.76
C ALA A 163 7.43 15.31 22.79
N HIS A 164 6.11 15.14 22.85
CA HIS A 164 5.46 14.23 23.80
C HIS A 164 5.58 12.74 23.41
N VAL A 165 5.80 12.42 22.13
CA VAL A 165 6.20 11.08 21.70
C VAL A 165 7.70 10.88 21.95
N ALA A 166 8.51 11.84 21.49
CA ALA A 166 9.97 11.76 21.53
C ALA A 166 10.49 11.57 22.96
N SER A 167 9.97 12.33 23.92
CA SER A 167 10.30 12.20 25.36
C SER A 167 10.04 10.80 25.92
N ARG A 168 8.95 10.15 25.50
CA ARG A 168 8.61 8.78 25.93
C ARG A 168 9.43 7.71 25.21
N ALA A 169 9.92 8.03 24.01
CA ALA A 169 10.75 7.15 23.19
C ALA A 169 12.26 7.31 23.41
N THR A 170 12.67 8.22 24.30
CA THR A 170 14.08 8.51 24.55
C THR A 170 14.82 7.34 25.22
N VAL A 171 16.06 7.11 24.82
CA VAL A 171 17.01 6.14 25.39
C VAL A 171 18.37 6.79 25.63
N VAL A 172 19.09 6.31 26.64
CA VAL A 172 20.51 6.62 26.85
C VAL A 172 21.32 5.53 26.18
N LEU A 173 22.21 5.92 25.27
CA LEU A 173 23.12 5.02 24.57
C LEU A 173 24.35 4.68 25.44
N SER A 174 25.11 3.67 25.02
CA SER A 174 26.28 3.19 25.77
C SER A 174 27.41 4.24 25.90
N ASP A 175 27.46 5.21 25.00
CA ASP A 175 28.37 6.35 25.03
C ASP A 175 27.86 7.52 25.91
N GLY A 176 26.70 7.34 26.57
CA GLY A 176 26.06 8.35 27.40
C GLY A 176 25.25 9.39 26.61
N SER A 177 25.21 9.30 25.28
CA SER A 177 24.38 10.18 24.46
C SER A 177 22.89 9.81 24.58
N ILE A 178 22.03 10.79 24.31
CA ILE A 178 20.58 10.63 24.35
C ILE A 178 20.07 10.57 22.91
N SER A 179 19.29 9.54 22.59
CA SER A 179 18.68 9.36 21.27
C SER A 179 17.24 8.90 21.38
N VAL A 180 16.48 9.04 20.30
CA VAL A 180 15.12 8.52 20.21
C VAL A 180 15.18 7.09 19.67
N SER A 181 14.63 6.14 20.41
CA SER A 181 14.49 4.76 19.95
C SER A 181 13.20 4.58 19.17
N MET A 182 13.30 4.24 17.88
CA MET A 182 12.13 3.96 17.06
C MET A 182 11.31 2.77 17.60
N GLY A 183 11.94 1.75 18.16
CA GLY A 183 11.24 0.64 18.82
C GLY A 183 10.30 1.11 19.95
N LYS A 184 10.76 2.07 20.78
CA LYS A 184 9.91 2.69 21.81
C LYS A 184 8.86 3.63 21.22
N ALA A 185 9.18 4.38 20.17
CA ALA A 185 8.21 5.25 19.49
C ALA A 185 7.03 4.43 18.94
N TRP A 186 7.32 3.29 18.31
CA TRP A 186 6.34 2.31 17.86
C TRP A 186 5.50 1.72 19.01
N GLU A 187 6.12 1.46 20.17
CA GLU A 187 5.39 1.01 21.36
C GLU A 187 4.41 2.07 21.87
N VAL A 188 4.85 3.32 21.97
CA VAL A 188 3.99 4.45 22.35
C VAL A 188 2.82 4.60 21.37
N ALA A 189 3.08 4.51 20.06
CA ALA A 189 2.05 4.58 19.03
C ALA A 189 1.00 3.47 19.16
N ARG A 190 1.43 2.23 19.42
CA ARG A 190 0.52 1.09 19.66
C ARG A 190 -0.34 1.27 20.91
N ILE A 191 0.24 1.81 21.99
CA ILE A 191 -0.51 2.09 23.23
C ILE A 191 -1.61 3.12 22.96
N TRP A 192 -1.29 4.18 22.22
CA TRP A 192 -2.29 5.20 21.89
C TRP A 192 -3.39 4.67 20.99
N GLU A 193 -3.05 3.86 20.00
CA GLU A 193 -4.05 3.27 19.12
C GLU A 193 -4.97 2.31 19.87
N LYS A 194 -4.42 1.52 20.79
CA LYS A 194 -5.22 0.67 21.68
C LYS A 194 -6.19 1.49 22.53
N ASN A 195 -5.74 2.62 23.09
CA ASN A 195 -6.60 3.48 23.88
C ASN A 195 -7.69 4.12 23.01
N ARG A 196 -7.34 4.60 21.80
CA ARG A 196 -8.30 5.17 20.84
C ARG A 196 -9.42 4.19 20.49
N ILE A 197 -9.07 2.94 20.18
CA ILE A 197 -10.05 1.88 19.88
C ILE A 197 -10.94 1.59 21.10
N SER A 198 -10.35 1.53 22.30
CA SER A 198 -11.11 1.30 23.54
C SER A 198 -12.15 2.40 23.80
N GLU A 199 -11.78 3.67 23.62
CA GLU A 199 -12.70 4.80 23.78
C GLU A 199 -13.83 4.79 22.72
N GLU A 200 -13.50 4.41 21.48
CA GLU A 200 -14.48 4.26 20.40
C GLU A 200 -15.47 3.13 20.70
N ASP A 201 -14.99 1.98 21.19
CA ASP A 201 -15.84 0.87 21.62
C ASP A 201 -16.77 1.28 22.76
N GLU A 202 -16.27 2.00 23.77
CA GLU A 202 -17.12 2.52 24.84
C GLU A 202 -18.18 3.51 24.36
N LEU A 203 -17.84 4.40 23.43
CA LEU A 203 -18.79 5.31 22.79
C LEU A 203 -19.87 4.52 22.06
N ASN A 204 -19.48 3.55 21.24
CA ASN A 204 -20.40 2.71 20.47
C ASN A 204 -21.36 1.93 21.39
N VAL A 205 -20.86 1.40 22.52
CA VAL A 205 -21.70 0.75 23.53
C VAL A 205 -22.68 1.74 24.14
N ARG A 206 -22.23 2.95 24.55
CA ARG A 206 -23.13 3.97 25.10
C ARG A 206 -24.19 4.42 24.09
N ALA A 207 -23.83 4.57 22.82
CA ALA A 207 -24.75 4.92 21.73
C ALA A 207 -25.80 3.82 21.51
N ALA A 208 -25.38 2.55 21.47
CA ALA A 208 -26.30 1.42 21.35
C ALA A 208 -27.30 1.34 22.52
N MET A 209 -26.83 1.57 23.75
CA MET A 209 -27.70 1.61 24.94
C MET A 209 -28.71 2.76 24.88
N ALA A 210 -28.31 3.94 24.37
CA ALA A 210 -29.21 5.08 24.19
C ALA A 210 -30.27 4.85 23.09
N GLU A 211 -29.90 4.19 21.99
CA GLU A 211 -30.85 3.80 20.95
C GLU A 211 -31.88 2.77 21.43
N ASP A 212 -31.45 1.80 22.25
CA ASP A 212 -32.36 0.80 22.83
C ASP A 212 -33.32 1.43 23.85
N GLU A 213 -32.88 2.44 24.60
CA GLU A 213 -33.73 3.23 25.49
C GLU A 213 -34.76 4.08 24.70
N GLU A 214 -34.35 4.71 23.59
CA GLU A 214 -35.25 5.45 22.70
C GLU A 214 -36.30 4.51 22.06
N LYS A 215 -35.88 3.34 21.54
CA LYS A 215 -36.79 2.32 21.00
C LYS A 215 -37.75 1.79 22.08
N GLY A 216 -37.27 1.63 23.31
CA GLY A 216 -38.09 1.26 24.48
C GLY A 216 -39.17 2.30 24.83
N LEU A 217 -38.81 3.59 24.80
CA LEU A 217 -39.74 4.70 25.03
C LEU A 217 -40.79 4.86 23.91
N VAL A 218 -40.40 4.64 22.65
CA VAL A 218 -41.33 4.64 21.50
C VAL A 218 -42.36 3.50 21.60
N CYS A 219 -41.94 2.31 22.02
CA CYS A 219 -42.87 1.19 22.29
C CYS A 219 -43.87 1.49 23.42
N CYS A 220 -43.45 2.18 24.48
CA CYS A 220 -44.32 2.56 25.59
C CYS A 220 -45.34 3.65 25.22
N ASN A 221 -44.99 4.61 24.35
CA ASN A 221 -45.89 5.69 23.95
C ASN A 221 -46.99 5.27 22.96
N PHE A 222 -46.80 4.20 22.18
CA PHE A 222 -47.87 3.68 21.30
C PHE A 222 -48.95 2.88 22.05
N GLY A 223 -48.69 2.45 23.29
CA GLY A 223 -49.64 1.69 24.12
C GLY A 223 -50.72 2.51 24.82
N ASN A 224 -50.56 3.84 24.92
CA ASN A 224 -51.42 4.67 25.79
C ASN A 224 -52.53 5.45 25.08
N ASN A 225 -52.73 5.31 23.75
CA ASN A 225 -53.77 6.08 23.04
C ASN A 225 -54.96 5.24 22.51
N ALA A 226 -55.15 4.03 23.01
CA ALA A 226 -56.30 3.18 22.68
C ALA A 226 -57.27 3.06 23.87
N GLY A 227 -57.94 4.15 24.25
CA GLY A 227 -58.75 4.12 25.48
C GLY A 227 -59.68 5.29 25.75
N THR A 228 -60.38 5.84 24.76
CA THR A 228 -61.56 6.68 25.05
C THR A 228 -62.77 6.11 24.33
N ARG A 229 -63.32 5.02 24.90
CA ARG A 229 -64.64 4.50 24.54
C ARG A 229 -65.71 5.37 25.20
N ASN A 230 -66.54 5.95 24.35
CA ASN A 230 -67.86 6.51 24.66
C ASN A 230 -68.66 5.62 25.61
N SER A 231 -69.18 6.24 26.68
CA SER A 231 -70.42 5.82 27.32
C SER A 231 -71.14 7.06 27.85
N ARG A 232 -72.18 7.50 27.15
CA ARG A 232 -73.24 8.29 27.76
C ARG A 232 -74.57 7.84 27.16
N ALA A 233 -75.36 7.20 28.02
CA ALA A 233 -76.80 7.04 27.88
C ALA A 233 -77.50 8.38 28.13
#